data_AF-A0A6V8NSD5-F1
#
_entry.id   AF-A0A6V8NSD5-F1
#
_cell.length_a   1.000
_cell.length_b   1.000
_cell.length_c   1.000
_cell.angle_alpha   90.00
_cell.angle_beta   90.00
_cell.angle_gamma   90.00
#
_symmetry.space_group_name_H-M   'P 1'
#
loop_
_entity.id
_entity.type
_entity.pdbx_description
1 polymer ?
#
loop_
_entity_poly.entity_id
_entity_poly.type
_entity_poly.pdbx_seq_one_letter_code
_entity_poly.pdbx_strand_id
1 'polypeptide(L)'
;GVVFSYFNLLPVAIGWLLNQGQGLELTLSVSRYVSFVGWFLLASGVAFELPLVLLALIKVGLVDRRALRKQWQVAYMVILLLAAILTPDWSPITMMVLALPMIVLYELALLLARFFRSPGDVKLKNDHSR
;
A
#
# COMPACT_ATOMS: atom_id res chain seq x y z
N GLY A 1 8.54 -3.41 4.14
CA GLY A 1 7.43 -2.72 4.83
C GLY A 1 7.81 -2.29 6.23
N VAL A 2 7.92 -3.24 7.17
CA VAL A 2 8.07 -3.00 8.61
C VAL A 2 9.09 -1.91 9.00
N VAL A 3 10.32 -1.99 8.49
CA VAL A 3 11.37 -1.01 8.81
C VAL A 3 10.96 0.40 8.37
N PHE A 4 10.46 0.54 7.14
CA PHE A 4 9.98 1.82 6.63
C PHE A 4 8.81 2.35 7.47
N SER A 5 7.86 1.48 7.82
CA SER A 5 6.72 1.83 8.65
C SER A 5 7.13 2.32 10.04
N TYR A 6 8.11 1.67 10.67
CA TYR A 6 8.60 2.05 11.99
C TYR A 6 9.23 3.44 11.99
N PHE A 7 10.09 3.74 11.01
CA PHE A 7 10.81 5.01 10.98
C PHE A 7 10.01 6.19 10.38
N ASN A 8 9.08 5.93 9.45
CA ASN A 8 8.39 7.00 8.72
C ASN A 8 6.90 7.10 9.06
N LEU A 9 6.18 5.97 9.06
CA LEU A 9 4.72 5.99 9.22
C LEU A 9 4.29 6.11 10.68
N LEU A 10 4.95 5.36 11.55
CA LEU A 10 4.64 5.32 12.98
C LEU A 10 4.76 6.69 13.68
N PRO A 11 5.83 7.49 13.51
CA PRO A 11 5.90 8.80 14.15
C PRO A 11 4.81 9.75 13.67
N VAL A 12 4.44 9.67 12.38
CA VAL A 12 3.36 10.49 11.81
C VAL A 12 2.00 10.04 12.35
N ALA A 13 1.74 8.74 12.44
CA ALA A 13 0.50 8.18 12.97
C ALA A 13 0.32 8.51 14.47
N ILE A 14 1.38 8.35 15.27
CA ILE A 14 1.36 8.71 16.71
C ILE A 14 1.20 10.22 16.87
N GLY A 15 1.94 11.03 16.09
CA GLY A 15 1.82 12.49 16.14
C GLY A 15 0.40 12.97 15.82
N TRP A 16 -0.24 12.35 14.82
CA TRP A 16 -1.63 12.60 14.50
C TRP A 16 -2.58 12.19 15.64
N LEU A 17 -2.40 10.99 16.22
CA LEU A 17 -3.22 10.50 17.32
C LEU A 17 -3.12 11.40 18.56
N LEU A 18 -1.92 11.88 18.90
CA LEU A 18 -1.69 12.79 20.02
C LEU A 18 -2.29 14.17 19.76
N ASN A 19 -2.24 14.66 18.51
CA ASN A 19 -2.83 15.94 18.13
C ASN A 19 -4.36 15.91 18.25
N GLN A 20 -4.99 14.80 17.86
CA GLN A 20 -6.43 14.58 18.02
C GLN A 20 -6.87 14.53 19.50
N GLY A 21 -5.97 14.18 20.41
CA GLY A 21 -6.21 14.13 21.86
C GLY A 21 -6.04 15.46 22.59
N GLN A 22 -5.68 16.56 21.90
CA GLN A 22 -5.50 17.87 22.54
C GLN A 22 -6.84 18.39 23.08
N GLY A 23 -7.04 18.26 24.40
CA GLY A 23 -8.28 18.63 25.10
C GLY A 23 -8.92 17.48 25.89
N LEU A 24 -8.42 16.24 25.74
CA LEU A 24 -8.78 15.08 26.56
C LEU A 24 -7.54 14.63 27.33
N GLU A 25 -7.67 14.23 28.60
CA GLU A 25 -6.57 13.58 29.32
C GLU A 25 -6.30 12.21 28.69
N LEU A 26 -5.48 12.20 27.64
CA LEU A 26 -5.17 11.02 26.85
C LEU A 26 -4.24 10.10 27.65
N THR A 27 -4.81 9.25 28.51
CA THR A 27 -4.07 8.20 29.22
C THR A 27 -3.81 7.03 28.27
N LEU A 28 -2.77 7.17 27.43
CA LEU A 28 -2.28 6.08 26.58
C LEU A 28 -1.73 4.95 27.47
N SER A 29 -2.54 3.89 27.64
CA SER A 29 -2.08 2.69 28.33
C SER A 29 -0.97 2.01 27.52
N VAL A 30 0.15 1.66 28.17
CA VAL A 30 1.31 1.00 27.54
C VAL A 30 0.87 -0.24 26.74
N SER A 31 -0.04 -1.05 27.28
CA SER A 31 -0.59 -2.23 26.60
C SER A 31 -1.29 -1.89 25.27
N ARG A 32 -2.10 -0.82 25.24
CA ARG A 32 -2.76 -0.36 24.01
C ARG A 32 -1.75 0.18 23.01
N TYR A 33 -0.75 0.91 23.49
CA TYR A 33 0.31 1.43 22.63
C TYR A 33 1.09 0.30 21.95
N VAL A 34 1.60 -0.66 22.71
CA VAL A 34 2.37 -1.79 22.16
C VAL A 34 1.52 -2.63 21.21
N SER A 35 0.26 -2.89 21.54
CA SER A 35 -0.66 -3.64 20.67
C SER A 35 -0.94 -2.89 19.36
N PHE A 36 -1.16 -1.57 19.44
CA PHE A 36 -1.36 -0.71 18.28
C PHE A 36 -0.11 -0.72 17.38
N VAL A 37 1.07 -0.43 17.94
CA VAL A 37 2.33 -0.40 17.19
C VAL A 37 2.59 -1.77 16.55
N GLY A 38 2.44 -2.85 17.32
CA GLY A 38 2.66 -4.22 16.83
C GLY A 38 1.76 -4.56 15.64
N TRP A 39 0.45 -4.37 15.78
CA TRP A 39 -0.49 -4.63 14.70
C TRP A 39 -0.25 -3.73 13.49
N PHE A 40 -0.04 -2.43 13.71
CA PHE A 40 0.22 -1.45 12.65
C PHE A 40 1.47 -1.78 11.84
N LEU A 41 2.56 -2.18 12.50
CA LEU A 41 3.80 -2.57 11.84
C LEU A 41 3.65 -3.86 11.02
N LEU A 42 2.95 -4.86 11.56
CA LEU A 42 2.68 -6.11 10.84
C LEU A 42 1.77 -5.87 9.62
N ALA A 43 0.65 -5.18 9.83
CA ALA A 43 -0.30 -4.80 8.79
C ALA A 43 0.35 -4.02 7.65
N SER A 44 1.06 -2.93 7.97
CA SER A 44 1.76 -2.13 6.98
C SER A 44 2.91 -2.91 6.32
N GLY A 45 3.56 -3.82 7.05
CA GLY A 45 4.53 -4.77 6.53
C GLY A 45 3.96 -5.56 5.34
N VAL A 46 2.84 -6.23 5.57
CA VAL A 46 2.12 -7.04 4.56
C VAL A 46 1.57 -6.17 3.44
N ALA A 47 1.02 -5.00 3.75
CA ALA A 47 0.49 -4.08 2.74
C ALA A 47 1.54 -3.67 1.71
N PHE A 48 2.77 -3.41 2.17
CA PHE A 48 3.90 -3.05 1.31
C PHE A 48 4.38 -4.19 0.42
N GLU A 49 4.03 -5.44 0.72
CA GLU A 49 4.33 -6.57 -0.14
C GLU A 49 3.37 -6.66 -1.32
N LEU A 50 2.14 -6.15 -1.20
CA LEU A 50 1.11 -6.25 -2.26
C LEU A 50 1.55 -5.63 -3.61
N PRO A 51 2.14 -4.42 -3.66
CA PRO A 51 2.69 -3.89 -4.91
C PRO A 51 3.81 -4.75 -5.50
N LEU A 52 4.62 -5.37 -4.63
CA LEU A 52 5.73 -6.23 -5.03
C LEU A 52 5.25 -7.58 -5.57
N VAL A 53 4.20 -8.14 -4.95
CA VAL A 53 3.51 -9.35 -5.42
C VAL A 53 2.90 -9.08 -6.78
N LEU A 54 2.26 -7.92 -6.98
CA LEU A 54 1.72 -7.55 -8.29
C LEU A 54 2.81 -7.50 -9.37
N LEU A 55 3.98 -6.93 -9.07
CA LEU A 55 5.14 -6.98 -9.96
C LEU A 55 5.52 -8.41 -10.35
N ALA A 56 5.55 -9.32 -9.37
CA ALA A 56 5.85 -10.72 -9.61
C ALA A 56 4.80 -11.36 -10.53
N LEU A 57 3.50 -11.11 -10.31
CA LEU A 57 2.42 -11.60 -11.18
C LEU A 57 2.55 -11.09 -12.62
N ILE A 58 2.91 -9.81 -12.79
CA ILE A 58 3.19 -9.23 -14.12
C ILE A 58 4.38 -9.95 -14.75
N LYS A 59 5.45 -10.24 -14.00
CA LYS A 59 6.64 -10.91 -14.50
C LYS A 59 6.36 -12.34 -15.00
N VAL A 60 5.52 -13.10 -14.30
CA VAL A 60 5.10 -14.45 -14.72
C VAL A 60 4.08 -14.41 -15.88
N GLY A 61 3.50 -13.23 -16.16
CA GLY A 61 2.54 -13.04 -17.25
C GLY A 61 1.10 -13.43 -16.88
N LEU A 62 0.79 -13.58 -15.58
CA LEU A 62 -0.58 -13.79 -15.10
C LEU A 62 -1.42 -12.52 -15.24
N VAL A 63 -0.78 -11.35 -15.11
CA VAL A 63 -1.45 -10.05 -15.18
C VAL A 63 -0.80 -9.20 -16.26
N ASP A 64 -1.62 -8.65 -17.14
CA ASP A 64 -1.13 -7.78 -18.22
C ASP A 64 -0.86 -6.37 -17.69
N ARG A 65 0.36 -5.88 -17.93
CA ARG A 65 0.81 -4.55 -17.54
C ARG A 65 -0.04 -3.44 -18.19
N ARG A 66 -0.47 -3.63 -19.45
CA ARG A 66 -1.30 -2.65 -20.18
C ARG A 66 -2.70 -2.58 -19.59
N ALA A 67 -3.25 -3.71 -19.17
CA ALA A 67 -4.54 -3.74 -18.49
C ALA A 67 -4.48 -2.97 -17.16
N LEU A 68 -3.44 -3.22 -16.34
CA LEU A 68 -3.20 -2.48 -15.09
C LEU A 68 -3.01 -0.98 -15.32
N ARG A 69 -2.29 -0.60 -16.38
CA ARG A 69 -2.09 0.82 -16.71
C ARG A 69 -3.37 1.49 -17.24
N LYS A 70 -4.24 0.74 -17.93
CA LYS A 70 -5.56 1.22 -18.38
C LYS A 70 -6.53 1.37 -17.21
N GLN A 71 -6.42 0.52 -16.20
CA GLN A 71 -7.24 0.50 -14.98
C GLN A 71 -6.46 1.01 -13.75
N TRP A 72 -5.61 2.02 -13.94
CA TRP A 72 -4.78 2.58 -12.86
C TRP A 72 -5.61 3.08 -11.67
N GLN A 73 -6.83 3.55 -11.93
CA GLN A 73 -7.77 3.98 -10.89
C GLN A 73 -8.16 2.82 -9.97
N VAL A 74 -8.30 1.60 -10.51
CA VAL A 74 -8.65 0.41 -9.71
C VAL A 74 -7.51 0.06 -8.76
N ALA A 75 -6.26 0.10 -9.23
CA ALA A 75 -5.11 -0.14 -8.38
C ALA A 75 -5.01 0.88 -7.23
N TYR A 76 -5.24 2.16 -7.53
CA TYR A 76 -5.19 3.22 -6.52
C TYR A 76 -6.33 3.07 -5.51
N MET A 77 -7.53 2.70 -5.98
CA MET A 77 -8.67 2.45 -5.12
C MET A 77 -8.45 1.24 -4.20
N VAL A 78 -7.83 0.18 -4.69
CA VAL A 78 -7.44 -0.97 -3.86
C VAL A 78 -6.40 -0.57 -2.80
N ILE A 79 -5.39 0.21 -3.17
CA ILE A 79 -4.39 0.71 -2.23
C ILE A 79 -5.03 1.59 -1.15
N LEU A 80 -5.94 2.50 -1.53
CA LEU A 80 -6.68 3.35 -0.59
C LEU A 80 -7.60 2.52 0.32
N LEU A 81 -8.28 1.52 -0.22
CA LEU A 81 -9.14 0.62 0.56
C LEU A 81 -8.33 -0.19 1.58
N LEU A 82 -7.18 -0.72 1.16
CA LEU A 82 -6.26 -1.42 2.05
C LEU A 82 -5.72 -0.48 3.12
N ALA A 83 -5.29 0.73 2.73
CA ALA A 83 -4.84 1.71 3.69
C ALA A 83 -5.92 2.01 4.73
N ALA A 84 -7.17 2.22 4.29
CA ALA A 84 -8.31 2.48 5.17
C ALA A 84 -8.55 1.36 6.19
N ILE A 85 -8.54 0.09 5.74
CA ILE A 85 -8.75 -1.08 6.60
C ILE A 85 -7.62 -1.25 7.63
N LEU A 86 -6.40 -0.89 7.24
CA LEU A 86 -5.22 -1.06 8.09
C LEU A 86 -4.99 0.11 9.06
N THR A 87 -5.49 1.30 8.74
CA THR A 87 -5.47 2.46 9.65
C THR A 87 -6.61 2.36 10.67
N PRO A 88 -6.31 2.29 11.98
CA PRO A 88 -7.34 2.08 12.99
C PRO A 88 -8.25 3.30 13.23
N ASP A 89 -7.79 4.49 12.87
CA ASP A 89 -8.50 5.77 13.00
C ASP A 89 -9.30 6.13 11.74
N TRP A 90 -9.14 5.39 10.64
CA TRP A 90 -9.82 5.60 9.36
C TRP A 90 -9.75 7.05 8.85
N SER A 91 -8.76 7.83 9.33
CA SER A 91 -8.69 9.24 9.00
C SER A 91 -8.06 9.42 7.62
N PRO A 92 -8.51 10.42 6.84
CA PRO A 92 -7.91 10.68 5.54
C PRO A 92 -6.40 10.95 5.61
N ILE A 93 -5.90 11.51 6.72
CA ILE A 93 -4.50 11.88 6.89
C ILE A 93 -3.64 10.64 7.09
N THR A 94 -3.94 9.79 8.08
CA THR A 94 -3.16 8.57 8.34
C THR A 94 -3.30 7.57 7.19
N MET A 95 -4.47 7.51 6.56
CA MET A 95 -4.71 6.70 5.38
C MET A 95 -3.83 7.14 4.21
N MET A 96 -3.74 8.45 3.95
CA MET A 96 -2.85 8.99 2.93
C MET A 96 -1.38 8.71 3.24
N VAL A 97 -0.96 8.85 4.50
CA VAL A 97 0.42 8.57 4.94
C VAL A 97 0.83 7.14 4.61
N LEU A 98 -0.07 6.16 4.74
CA LEU A 98 0.16 4.77 4.36
C LEU A 98 -0.01 4.51 2.85
N ALA A 99 -1.00 5.13 2.21
CA ALA A 99 -1.31 4.93 0.80
C ALA A 99 -0.24 5.52 -0.13
N LEU A 100 0.31 6.68 0.19
CA LEU A 100 1.33 7.37 -0.61
C LEU A 100 2.55 6.49 -0.93
N PRO A 101 3.23 5.89 0.06
CA PRO A 101 4.37 5.01 -0.22
C PRO A 101 3.94 3.74 -0.98
N MET A 102 2.74 3.21 -0.76
CA MET A 102 2.22 2.07 -1.52
C MET A 102 1.97 2.42 -3.00
N ILE A 103 1.43 3.60 -3.30
CA ILE A 103 1.26 4.11 -4.66
C ILE A 103 2.63 4.28 -5.33
N VAL A 104 3.60 4.85 -4.62
CA VAL A 104 4.98 4.99 -5.13
C VAL A 104 5.59 3.61 -5.45
N LEU A 105 5.41 2.62 -4.56
CA LEU A 105 5.85 1.24 -4.81
C LEU A 105 5.16 0.62 -6.04
N TYR A 106 3.86 0.86 -6.22
CA TYR A 106 3.11 0.38 -7.37
C TYR A 106 3.60 0.99 -8.69
N GLU A 107 3.85 2.31 -8.71
CA GLU A 107 4.40 2.99 -9.89
C GLU A 107 5.82 2.51 -10.21
N LEU A 108 6.66 2.33 -9.18
CA LEU A 108 8.00 1.73 -9.34
C LEU A 108 7.91 0.29 -9.90
N ALA A 109 6.94 -0.51 -9.42
CA ALA A 109 6.69 -1.84 -9.97
C ALA A 109 6.32 -1.78 -11.46
N LEU A 110 5.39 -0.90 -11.85
CA LEU A 110 5.00 -0.73 -13.27
C LEU A 110 6.15 -0.22 -14.16
N LEU A 111 7.05 0.60 -13.61
CA LEU A 111 8.26 1.07 -14.28
C LEU A 111 9.25 -0.06 -14.48
N LEU A 112 9.55 -0.85 -13.44
CA LEU A 112 10.43 -2.01 -13.55
C LEU A 112 9.87 -3.05 -14.52
N ALA A 113 8.57 -3.31 -14.45
CA ALA A 113 7.86 -4.18 -15.40
C ALA A 113 7.92 -3.69 -16.85
N ARG A 114 8.30 -2.43 -17.12
CA ARG A 114 8.56 -1.93 -18.48
C ARG A 114 9.86 -2.48 -19.05
N PHE A 115 10.88 -2.63 -18.21
CA PHE A 115 12.21 -3.12 -18.61
C PHE A 115 12.19 -4.64 -18.82
N PHE A 116 11.34 -5.35 -18.08
CA PHE A 116 11.13 -6.79 -18.28
C PHE A 116 10.05 -7.02 -19.34
N ARG A 117 10.39 -7.71 -20.43
CA ARG A 117 9.42 -8.10 -21.47
C ARG A 117 8.55 -9.23 -20.89
N SER A 118 7.39 -8.89 -20.31
CA SER A 118 6.47 -9.89 -19.79
C SER A 118 5.85 -10.69 -20.95
N PRO A 119 5.80 -12.04 -20.88
CA PRO A 119 5.08 -12.86 -21.86
C PRO A 119 3.57 -12.57 -21.93
N GLY A 120 2.98 -11.95 -20.90
CA GLY A 120 1.55 -11.61 -20.85
C GLY A 120 1.11 -10.65 -21.96
N ASP A 121 1.97 -9.69 -22.30
CA ASP A 121 1.75 -8.71 -23.37
C ASP A 121 1.53 -9.34 -24.77
N VAL A 122 1.98 -10.59 -24.97
CA VAL A 122 1.85 -11.34 -26.23
C VAL A 122 0.45 -11.96 -26.36
N LYS A 123 -0.19 -12.33 -25.24
CA LYS A 123 -1.46 -13.05 -25.23
C LYS A 123 -2.64 -12.15 -25.58
N LEU A 124 -2.68 -10.89 -25.10
CA LEU A 124 -3.72 -9.92 -25.46
C LEU A 124 -3.65 -9.49 -26.93
N LYS A 125 -2.45 -9.43 -27.51
CA LYS A 125 -2.28 -9.05 -28.92
C LYS A 125 -2.89 -10.09 -29.88
N ASN A 126 -2.85 -11.36 -29.51
CA ASN A 126 -3.37 -12.46 -30.34
C ASN A 126 -4.89 -12.66 -30.20
N ASP A 127 -5.51 -12.17 -29.12
CA ASP A 127 -6.95 -12.30 -28.88
C ASP A 127 -7.76 -11.20 -29.58
N HIS A 128 -7.21 -9.99 -29.69
CA HIS A 128 -7.82 -8.89 -30.46
C HIS A 128 -7.60 -8.98 -31.98
N SER A 129 -6.89 -10.01 -32.46
CA SER A 129 -6.65 -10.25 -33.88
C SER A 129 -7.49 -11.40 -34.45
N ARG A 130 -8.57 -11.79 -33.75
CA ARG A 130 -9.54 -12.80 -34.18
C ARG A 130 -10.94 -12.21 -34.27
#